data_AF-A0A5K1E3W8-F1
#
_entry.id   AF-A0A5K1E3W8-F1
#
_cell.length_a   1.000
_cell.length_b   1.000
_cell.length_c   1.000
_cell.angle_alpha   90.00
_cell.angle_beta   90.00
_cell.angle_gamma   90.00
#
_symmetry.space_group_name_H-M   'P 1'
#
loop_
_entity.id
_entity.type
_entity.pdbx_description
1 polymer ?
#
loop_
_entity_poly.entity_id
_entity_poly.type
_entity_poly.pdbx_seq_one_letter_code
_entity_poly.pdbx_strand_id
1 'polypeptide(L)' 'GSISISMTFHQTSFCFVCTHLTSGEKEGDETRRNSDVIEILRKTRFPVSRRLSGPAPSPDSILDH' A
#
# COMPACT_ATOMS: atom_id res chain seq x y z
N GLY A 1 -11.88 -1.71 -2.80
CA GLY A 1 -11.06 -2.19 -1.67
C GLY A 1 -9.73 -2.72 -2.15
N SER A 2 -8.75 -2.90 -1.25
CA SER A 2 -7.39 -3.35 -1.61
C SER A 2 -6.86 -4.46 -0.71
N ILE A 3 -5.91 -5.22 -1.25
CA ILE A 3 -5.02 -6.12 -0.50
C ILE A 3 -3.60 -5.74 -0.86
N SER A 4 -2.75 -5.61 0.15
CA SER A 4 -1.35 -5.19 -0.02
C SER A 4 -0.41 -6.14 0.72
N ILE A 5 0.74 -6.45 0.11
CA ILE A 5 1.79 -7.29 0.70
C ILE A 5 3.10 -6.51 0.69
N SER A 6 3.72 -6.40 1.87
CA SER A 6 5.07 -5.84 2.06
C SER A 6 6.07 -6.97 2.33
N MET A 7 7.22 -6.94 1.65
CA MET A 7 8.32 -7.86 1.89
C MET A 7 9.67 -7.20 1.60
N THR A 8 10.73 -7.71 2.24
CA THR A 8 12.11 -7.30 1.96
C THR A 8 12.88 -8.49 1.39
N PHE A 9 13.55 -8.28 0.26
CA PHE A 9 14.44 -9.27 -0.36
C PHE A 9 15.86 -8.71 -0.43
N HIS A 10 16.79 -9.36 0.26
CA HIS A 10 18.11 -8.81 0.59
C HIS A 10 18.02 -7.42 1.25
N GLN A 11 18.30 -6.36 0.50
CA GLN A 11 18.34 -4.97 0.96
C GLN A 11 17.28 -4.11 0.27
N THR A 12 16.38 -4.72 -0.50
CA THR A 12 15.34 -4.02 -1.27
C THR A 12 13.97 -4.36 -0.72
N SER A 13 13.19 -3.33 -0.43
CA SER A 13 11.78 -3.42 -0.04
C SER A 13 10.88 -3.52 -1.27
N PHE A 14 9.88 -4.38 -1.22
CA PHE A 14 8.86 -4.55 -2.26
C PHE A 14 7.47 -4.44 -1.65
N CYS A 15 6.59 -3.71 -2.33
CA CYS A 15 5.17 -3.61 -1.98
C CYS A 15 4.32 -3.97 -3.20
N PHE A 16 3.51 -5.01 -3.07
CA PHE A 16 2.53 -5.41 -4.08
C PHE A 16 1.15 -4.96 -3.62
N VAL A 17 0.46 -4.19 -4.46
CA VAL A 17 -0.87 -3.64 -4.15
C VAL A 17 -1.86 -4.13 -5.21
N CYS A 18 -2.85 -4.90 -4.78
CA CYS A 18 -4.00 -5.29 -5.60
C CYS A 18 -5.20 -4.44 -5.18
N THR A 19 -5.85 -3.78 -6.14
CA THR A 19 -6.96 -2.86 -5.85
C THR A 19 -8.16 -3.14 -6.75
N HIS A 20 -9.34 -3.01 -6.17
CA HIS A 20 -10.60 -2.83 -6.90
C HIS A 20 -11.14 -1.44 -6.56
N LEU A 21 -11.11 -0.53 -7.54
CA LEU A 21 -11.52 0.87 -7.38
C LEU A 21 -12.92 1.11 -7.95
N THR A 22 -13.46 2.31 -7.71
CA THR A 22 -14.69 2.81 -8.34
C THR A 22 -14.61 2.71 -9.86
N SER A 23 -15.60 2.04 -10.46
CA SER A 23 -15.81 1.93 -11.91
C SER A 23 -16.83 2.94 -12.42
N GLY A 24 -16.92 3.11 -13.74
CA GLY A 24 -17.85 4.04 -14.40
C GLY A 24 -17.18 5.28 -14.99
N GLU A 25 -17.95 6.00 -15.82
CA GLU A 25 -17.53 7.18 -16.57
C GLU A 25 -18.45 8.40 -16.34
N LYS A 26 -19.31 8.37 -15.32
CA LYS A 26 -20.16 9.49 -14.93
C LYS A 26 -19.33 10.60 -14.29
N GLU A 27 -19.89 11.81 -14.28
CA GLU A 27 -19.31 12.94 -13.56
C GLU A 27 -19.06 12.57 -12.08
N GLY A 28 -17.83 12.83 -11.62
CA GLY A 28 -17.38 12.48 -10.27
C GLY A 28 -16.91 11.02 -10.06
N ASP A 29 -17.06 10.11 -11.02
CA ASP A 29 -16.48 8.75 -10.93
C ASP A 29 -14.94 8.82 -10.84
N GLU A 30 -14.31 9.75 -11.57
CA GLU A 30 -12.86 10.03 -11.48
C GLU A 30 -12.45 10.47 -10.07
N THR A 31 -13.16 11.45 -9.51
CA THR A 31 -12.87 11.95 -8.16
C THR A 31 -13.02 10.85 -7.11
N ARG A 32 -14.05 10.00 -7.24
CA ARG A 32 -14.26 8.85 -6.35
C ARG A 32 -13.16 7.80 -6.49
N ARG A 33 -12.74 7.47 -7.70
CA ARG A 33 -11.60 6.57 -7.95
C ARG A 33 -10.30 7.11 -7.35
N ASN A 34 -10.04 8.41 -7.46
CA ASN A 34 -8.87 9.04 -6.83
C ASN A 34 -8.98 9.00 -5.30
N SER A 35 -10.19 9.19 -4.76
CA SER A 35 -10.46 9.09 -3.32
C SER A 35 -10.22 7.68 -2.79
N ASP A 36 -10.59 6.63 -3.54
CA ASP A 36 -10.30 5.24 -3.20
C ASP A 36 -8.79 5.00 -3.06
N VAL A 37 -7.98 5.54 -3.99
CA VAL A 37 -6.52 5.45 -3.93
C VAL A 37 -5.97 6.12 -2.68
N ILE A 38 -6.44 7.34 -2.38
CA ILE A 38 -6.02 8.08 -1.18
C ILE A 38 -6.38 7.30 0.10
N GLU A 39 -7.56 6.69 0.13
CA GLU A 39 -8.00 5.87 1.26
C GLU A 39 -7.14 4.62 1.42
N ILE A 40 -6.81 3.93 0.32
CA ILE A 40 -5.94 2.75 0.33
C ILE A 40 -4.55 3.09 0.87
N LEU A 41 -3.95 4.18 0.40
CA LEU A 41 -2.64 4.65 0.87
C LEU A 41 -2.68 5.01 2.36
N ARG A 42 -3.75 5.69 2.80
CA ARG A 42 -3.89 6.14 4.19
C ARG A 42 -4.15 4.98 5.17
N LYS A 43 -4.95 3.99 4.76
CA LYS A 43 -5.41 2.90 5.63
C LYS A 43 -4.47 1.69 5.64
N THR A 44 -3.69 1.47 4.59
CA THR A 44 -2.78 0.32 4.55
C THR A 44 -1.61 0.53 5.52
N ARG A 45 -1.50 -0.38 6.50
CA ARG A 45 -0.38 -0.45 7.43
C ARG A 45 0.19 -1.86 7.42
N PHE A 46 1.51 -1.95 7.38
CA PHE A 46 2.21 -3.22 7.46
C PHE A 46 2.65 -3.47 8.90
N PRO A 47 2.53 -4.71 9.40
CA PRO A 47 3.04 -5.02 10.73
C PRO A 47 4.56 -4.91 10.74
N VAL A 48 5.11 -4.19 11.73
CA VAL A 48 6.55 -4.13 11.97
C VAL A 48 7.08 -5.55 12.15
N SER A 49 7.91 -6.00 11.21
CA SER A 49 8.51 -7.32 11.31
C SER A 49 9.57 -7.28 12.40
N ARG A 50 9.30 -7.88 13.57
CA ARG A 50 10.28 -8.08 14.66
C ARG A 50 11.38 -9.08 14.29
N ARG A 51 11.78 -9.18 13.01
CA ARG A 51 12.97 -9.93 12.63
C ARG A 51 14.18 -9.18 13.18
N LEU A 52 14.58 -9.62 14.36
CA LEU A 52 15.86 -9.38 15.00
C LEU A 52 16.96 -9.44 13.93
N SER A 53 17.82 -8.42 13.88
CA SER A 53 19.07 -8.34 13.09
C SER A 53 18.95 -8.12 11.56
N GLY A 54 18.75 -6.86 11.15
CA GLY A 54 18.98 -6.34 9.80
C GLY A 54 19.05 -4.80 9.81
N PRO A 55 19.89 -4.14 8.98
CA PRO A 55 20.25 -2.72 9.17
C PRO A 55 19.21 -1.68 8.74
N ALA A 56 18.06 -2.07 8.19
CA ALA A 56 17.05 -1.14 7.68
C ALA A 56 15.68 -1.35 8.34
N PRO A 57 14.97 -0.27 8.73
CA PRO A 57 13.61 -0.37 9.25
C PRO A 57 12.68 -0.96 8.18
N SER A 58 11.77 -1.85 8.59
CA SER A 58 10.70 -2.35 7.71
C SER A 58 9.72 -1.21 7.39
N PRO A 59 9.27 -1.05 6.13
CA PRO A 59 8.25 -0.05 5.79
C PRO A 59 6.94 -0.29 6.55
N ASP A 60 6.37 0.78 7.12
CA ASP A 60 5.15 0.71 7.93
C ASP A 60 3.87 0.99 7.12
N SER A 61 4.02 1.55 5.92
CA SER A 61 2.95 1.87 4.98
C SER A 61 3.43 1.76 3.53
N ILE A 62 2.49 1.85 2.58
CA ILE A 62 2.80 1.79 1.14
C ILE A 62 3.77 2.91 0.72
N LEU A 63 3.69 4.09 1.33
CA LEU A 63 4.52 5.25 0.98
C LEU A 63 5.94 5.18 1.54
N ASP A 64 6.22 4.24 2.45
CA ASP A 64 7.55 4.04 3.04
C ASP A 64 8.44 3.08 2.22
N HIS A 65 7.89 2.48 1.16
CA HIS A 65 8.58 1.58 0.23
C HIS A 65 9.26 2.35 -0.91
#